data_AF-A0A645A445-F1
#
_entry.id   AF-A0A645A445-F1
#
_cell.length_a   1.000
_cell.length_b   1.000
_cell.length_c   1.000
_cell.angle_alpha   90.00
_cell.angle_beta   90.00
_cell.angle_gamma   90.00
#
_symmetry.space_group_name_H-M   'P 1'
#
loop_
_entity.id
_entity.type
_entity.pdbx_description
1 polymer ?
#
loop_
_entity_poly.entity_id
_entity_poly.type
_entity_poly.pdbx_seq_one_letter_code
_entity_poly.pdbx_strand_id
1 'polypeptide(L)'
;METTEALVFSLAYVITNGMIWIIPSVTLFSLLSLIEYRFSYGIRKAIFILTYIVTAIVKILAVKGYFFKKFQGALPANFTFLVGASVMATISIVCLVYGYLNYKDDLEKNVLALSYTKPILIDSFLTLALFVSFIK
;
A
#
# COMPACT_ATOMS: atom_id res chain seq x y z
N MET A 1 24.92 4.46 -16.98
CA MET A 1 24.42 5.77 -16.52
C MET A 1 22.91 5.84 -16.62
N GLU A 2 22.31 5.39 -17.73
CA GLU A 2 20.84 5.37 -17.93
C GLU A 2 20.05 4.56 -16.89
N THR A 3 20.60 3.43 -16.40
CA THR A 3 19.90 2.57 -15.43
C THR A 3 19.75 3.20 -14.05
N THR A 4 20.75 3.95 -13.59
CA THR A 4 20.73 4.58 -12.26
C THR A 4 19.76 5.77 -12.25
N GLU A 5 19.74 6.57 -13.32
CA GLU A 5 18.78 7.68 -13.48
C GLU A 5 17.34 7.17 -13.59
N ALA A 6 17.09 6.13 -14.39
CA ALA A 6 15.76 5.53 -14.51
C ALA A 6 15.26 4.98 -13.16
N LEU A 7 16.17 4.42 -12.34
CA LEU A 7 15.84 3.88 -11.02
C LEU A 7 15.55 5.02 -10.01
N VAL A 8 16.33 6.11 -10.04
CA VAL A 8 16.08 7.30 -9.21
C VAL A 8 14.78 8.00 -9.62
N PHE A 9 14.50 8.15 -10.91
CA PHE A 9 13.23 8.68 -11.40
C PHE A 9 12.05 7.80 -11.01
N SER A 10 12.19 6.48 -11.13
CA SER A 10 11.17 5.53 -10.69
C SER A 10 10.91 5.65 -9.19
N LEU A 11 11.96 5.75 -8.36
CA LEU A 11 11.83 5.97 -6.92
C LEU A 11 11.18 7.31 -6.58
N ALA A 12 11.60 8.40 -7.21
CA ALA A 12 11.00 9.72 -7.01
C ALA A 12 9.53 9.73 -7.42
N TYR A 13 9.19 9.10 -8.54
CA TYR A 13 7.82 8.97 -9.02
C TYR A 13 6.98 8.10 -8.09
N VAL A 14 7.55 7.00 -7.58
CA VAL A 14 6.91 6.11 -6.61
C VAL A 14 6.62 6.86 -5.31
N ILE A 15 7.59 7.61 -4.79
CA ILE A 15 7.41 8.40 -3.57
C ILE A 15 6.34 9.45 -3.80
N THR A 16 6.46 10.28 -4.84
CA THR A 16 5.58 11.43 -5.07
C THR A 16 4.12 11.01 -5.31
N ASN A 17 3.89 10.01 -6.16
CA ASN A 17 2.52 9.55 -6.45
C ASN A 17 1.97 8.62 -5.36
N GLY A 18 2.83 7.84 -4.72
CA GLY A 18 2.46 6.94 -3.64
C GLY A 18 1.98 7.66 -2.39
N MET A 19 2.49 8.88 -2.13
CA MET A 19 2.05 9.69 -0.98
C MET A 19 0.54 9.90 -0.92
N ILE A 20 -0.15 9.92 -2.07
CA ILE A 20 -1.61 10.12 -2.16
C ILE A 20 -2.38 9.09 -1.34
N TRP A 21 -1.89 7.85 -1.25
CA TRP A 21 -2.51 6.81 -0.42
C TRP A 21 -1.65 6.42 0.79
N ILE A 22 -0.33 6.57 0.74
CA ILE A 22 0.54 6.28 1.89
C ILE A 22 0.22 7.20 3.06
N ILE A 23 0.14 8.53 2.84
CA ILE A 23 -0.08 9.49 3.93
C ILE A 23 -1.42 9.21 4.63
N PRO A 24 -2.58 9.16 3.94
CA PRO A 24 -3.86 8.91 4.61
C PRO A 24 -3.87 7.56 5.35
N SER A 25 -3.20 6.55 4.80
CA SER A 25 -3.13 5.23 5.41
C SER A 25 -2.31 5.23 6.70
N VAL A 26 -1.12 5.83 6.68
CA VAL A 26 -0.25 5.93 7.86
C VAL A 26 -0.92 6.79 8.93
N THR A 27 -1.57 7.90 8.53
CA THR A 27 -2.35 8.73 9.46
C THR A 27 -3.47 7.93 10.12
N LEU A 28 -4.23 7.14 9.36
CA LEU A 28 -5.30 6.30 9.90
C LEU A 28 -4.78 5.28 10.92
N PHE A 29 -3.70 4.57 10.59
CA PHE A 29 -3.06 3.64 11.52
C PHE A 29 -2.48 4.34 12.76
N SER A 30 -1.95 5.56 12.61
CA SER A 30 -1.45 6.35 13.73
C SER A 30 -2.58 6.78 14.67
N LEU A 31 -3.72 7.21 14.13
CA LEU A 31 -4.90 7.55 14.93
C LEU A 31 -5.45 6.34 15.68
N LEU A 32 -5.50 5.17 15.04
CA LEU A 32 -5.91 3.93 15.70
C LEU A 32 -4.92 3.49 16.78
N SER A 33 -3.62 3.72 16.58
CA SER A 33 -2.59 3.46 17.58
C SER A 33 -2.80 4.27 18.86
N LEU A 34 -3.35 5.50 18.77
CA LEU A 34 -3.64 6.33 19.95
C LEU A 34 -4.72 5.76 20.87
N ILE A 35 -5.56 4.85 20.37
CA ILE A 35 -6.63 4.21 21.15
C ILE A 35 -6.42 2.70 21.29
N GLU A 36 -5.37 2.14 20.68
CA GLU A 36 -5.14 0.69 20.60
C GLU A 36 -5.02 0.06 21.99
N TYR A 37 -4.41 0.78 22.94
CA TYR A 37 -4.15 0.31 24.30
C TYR A 37 -5.44 -0.03 25.06
N ARG A 38 -6.58 0.55 24.66
CA ARG A 38 -7.90 0.30 25.26
C ARG A 38 -8.54 -1.02 24.81
N PHE A 39 -8.04 -1.62 23.74
CA PHE A 39 -8.62 -2.84 23.16
C PHE A 39 -7.87 -4.09 23.61
N SER A 40 -8.59 -5.21 23.66
CA SER A 40 -8.01 -6.53 23.87
C SER A 40 -7.18 -6.96 22.65
N TYR A 41 -6.22 -7.87 22.87
CA TYR A 41 -5.33 -8.35 21.80
C TYR A 41 -6.07 -8.96 20.59
N GLY A 42 -7.21 -9.61 20.81
CA GLY A 42 -8.04 -10.13 19.71
C GLY A 42 -8.63 -9.01 18.84
N ILE A 43 -9.15 -7.97 19.47
CA ILE A 43 -9.73 -6.81 18.78
C ILE A 43 -8.64 -6.03 18.03
N ARG A 44 -7.46 -5.84 18.63
CA ARG A 44 -6.33 -5.16 17.96
C ARG A 44 -5.91 -5.85 16.66
N LYS A 45 -5.85 -7.18 16.66
CA LYS A 45 -5.56 -7.99 15.46
C LYS A 45 -6.62 -7.78 14.38
N ALA A 46 -7.90 -7.79 14.75
CA ALA A 46 -9.00 -7.54 13.83
C ALA A 46 -8.94 -6.12 13.26
N ILE A 47 -8.68 -5.11 14.11
CA ILE A 47 -8.48 -3.72 13.67
C ILE A 47 -7.35 -3.63 12.66
N PHE A 48 -6.18 -4.23 12.92
CA PHE A 48 -5.06 -4.22 11.97
C PHE A 48 -5.49 -4.73 10.58
N ILE A 49 -6.14 -5.89 10.52
CA ILE A 49 -6.59 -6.51 9.26
C ILE A 49 -7.63 -5.63 8.56
N LEU A 50 -8.66 -5.18 9.28
CA LEU A 50 -9.74 -4.37 8.73
C LEU A 50 -9.23 -3.02 8.20
N THR A 51 -8.37 -2.35 8.97
CA THR A 51 -7.76 -1.09 8.55
C THR A 51 -6.87 -1.30 7.33
N TYR A 52 -6.11 -2.40 7.26
CA TYR A 52 -5.32 -2.72 6.07
C TYR A 52 -6.20 -2.93 4.83
N ILE A 53 -7.34 -3.64 4.97
CA ILE A 53 -8.29 -3.82 3.86
C ILE A 53 -8.82 -2.47 3.39
N VAL A 54 -9.19 -1.58 4.31
CA VAL A 54 -9.64 -0.22 3.97
C VAL A 54 -8.56 0.56 3.23
N THR A 55 -7.32 0.54 3.69
CA THR A 55 -6.22 1.26 3.02
C THR A 55 -5.88 0.66 1.67
N ALA A 56 -5.96 -0.65 1.50
CA ALA A 56 -5.83 -1.33 0.22
C ALA A 56 -6.93 -0.90 -0.78
N ILE A 57 -8.18 -0.76 -0.33
CA ILE A 57 -9.28 -0.24 -1.16
C ILE A 57 -9.01 1.22 -1.58
N VAL A 58 -8.61 2.08 -0.63
CA VAL A 58 -8.27 3.49 -0.91
C VAL A 58 -7.16 3.57 -1.97
N LYS A 59 -6.11 2.76 -1.84
CA LYS A 59 -5.04 2.64 -2.84
C LYS A 59 -5.57 2.24 -4.22
N ILE A 60 -6.40 1.19 -4.31
CA ILE A 60 -6.96 0.73 -5.59
C ILE A 60 -7.80 1.83 -6.25
N LEU A 61 -8.58 2.58 -5.47
CA LEU A 61 -9.37 3.71 -5.97
C LEU A 61 -8.48 4.87 -6.46
N ALA A 62 -7.40 5.19 -5.73
CA ALA A 62 -6.43 6.20 -6.15
C ALA A 62 -5.74 5.80 -7.47
N VAL A 63 -5.28 4.55 -7.58
CA VAL A 63 -4.68 4.01 -8.80
C VAL A 63 -5.67 3.99 -9.96
N LYS A 64 -6.95 3.66 -9.72
CA LYS A 64 -8.01 3.78 -10.73
C LYS A 64 -8.12 5.19 -11.28
N GLY A 65 -8.16 6.19 -10.40
CA GLY A 65 -8.24 7.59 -10.79
C GLY A 65 -7.03 8.07 -11.57
N TYR A 66 -5.84 7.61 -11.19
CA TYR A 66 -4.60 8.06 -11.80
C TYR A 66 -4.25 7.26 -13.07
N PHE A 67 -4.03 5.96 -12.97
CA PHE A 67 -3.52 5.16 -14.09
C PHE A 67 -4.62 4.77 -15.08
N PHE A 68 -5.79 4.35 -14.59
CA PHE A 68 -6.85 3.83 -15.47
C PHE A 68 -7.77 4.90 -16.07
N LYS A 69 -7.82 6.12 -15.51
CA LYS A 69 -8.55 7.25 -16.11
C LYS A 69 -7.63 8.25 -16.80
N LYS A 70 -6.53 8.67 -16.16
CA LYS A 70 -5.66 9.73 -16.68
C LYS A 70 -4.59 9.21 -17.65
N PHE A 71 -4.07 7.99 -17.41
CA PHE A 71 -3.02 7.37 -18.23
C PHE A 71 -3.49 6.12 -18.98
N GLN A 72 -4.79 6.02 -19.30
CA GLN A 72 -5.37 4.85 -19.96
C GLN A 72 -4.65 4.50 -21.28
N GLY A 73 -4.18 5.51 -22.02
CA GLY A 73 -3.44 5.32 -23.29
C GLY A 73 -2.03 4.77 -23.14
N ALA A 74 -1.45 4.73 -21.93
CA ALA A 74 -0.14 4.15 -21.67
C ALA A 74 -0.22 2.67 -21.25
N LEU A 75 -1.40 2.19 -20.85
CA LEU A 75 -1.57 0.81 -20.39
C LEU A 75 -1.78 -0.14 -21.59
N PRO A 76 -1.24 -1.37 -21.55
CA PRO A 76 -1.53 -2.39 -22.56
C PRO A 76 -3.03 -2.66 -22.66
N ALA A 77 -3.57 -2.91 -23.86
CA ALA A 77 -5.01 -3.13 -24.08
C ALA A 77 -5.60 -4.27 -23.23
N ASN A 78 -4.80 -5.29 -22.92
CA ASN A 78 -5.21 -6.43 -22.10
C ASN A 78 -5.16 -6.13 -20.59
N PHE A 79 -4.52 -5.04 -20.19
CA PHE A 79 -4.39 -4.65 -18.79
C PHE A 79 -5.59 -3.81 -18.35
N THR A 80 -6.74 -4.47 -18.22
CA THR A 80 -7.98 -3.83 -17.77
C THR A 80 -7.92 -3.47 -16.28
N PHE A 81 -8.82 -2.59 -15.82
CA PHE A 81 -8.92 -2.23 -14.41
C PHE A 81 -9.10 -3.46 -13.51
N LEU A 82 -9.87 -4.46 -13.95
CA LEU A 82 -10.13 -5.66 -13.17
C LEU A 82 -8.84 -6.50 -12.96
N VAL A 83 -8.00 -6.58 -14.00
CA VAL A 83 -6.69 -7.24 -13.93
C VAL A 83 -5.72 -6.45 -13.04
N GLY A 84 -5.66 -5.12 -13.19
CA GLY A 84 -4.84 -4.30 -12.31
C GLY A 84 -5.28 -4.37 -10.84
N ALA A 85 -6.59 -4.37 -10.59
CA ALA A 85 -7.17 -4.49 -9.26
C ALA A 85 -6.87 -5.85 -8.61
N SER A 86 -6.94 -6.95 -9.38
CA SER A 86 -6.61 -8.27 -8.84
C SER A 86 -5.13 -8.38 -8.48
N VAL A 87 -4.23 -7.90 -9.34
CA VAL A 87 -2.78 -7.88 -9.04
C VAL A 87 -2.47 -7.01 -7.82
N MET A 88 -3.04 -5.81 -7.74
CA MET A 88 -2.89 -4.94 -6.57
C MET A 88 -3.44 -5.58 -5.30
N ALA A 89 -4.55 -6.32 -5.39
CA ALA A 89 -5.11 -7.04 -4.26
C ALA A 89 -4.17 -8.17 -3.80
N THR A 90 -3.57 -8.92 -4.73
CA THR A 90 -2.56 -9.94 -4.40
C THR A 90 -1.35 -9.34 -3.68
N ILE A 91 -0.82 -8.21 -4.18
CA ILE A 91 0.28 -7.49 -3.52
C ILE A 91 -0.14 -7.07 -2.10
N SER A 92 -1.33 -6.44 -1.96
CA SER A 92 -1.87 -6.05 -0.65
C SER A 92 -2.00 -7.22 0.31
N ILE A 93 -2.46 -8.39 -0.15
CA ILE A 93 -2.63 -9.57 0.68
C ILE A 93 -1.28 -10.07 1.20
N VAL A 94 -0.26 -10.15 0.33
CA VAL A 94 1.08 -10.58 0.74
C VAL A 94 1.67 -9.61 1.76
N CYS A 95 1.56 -8.30 1.52
CA CYS A 95 2.04 -7.27 2.44
C CYS A 95 1.24 -7.23 3.76
N LEU A 96 -0.07 -7.49 3.71
CA LEU A 96 -0.92 -7.65 4.90
C LEU A 96 -0.45 -8.81 5.75
N VAL A 97 -0.22 -9.98 5.15
CA VAL A 97 0.27 -11.17 5.87
C VAL A 97 1.62 -10.88 6.51
N TYR A 98 2.54 -10.27 5.76
CA TYR A 98 3.84 -9.85 6.29
C TYR A 98 3.71 -8.86 7.47
N GLY A 99 2.87 -7.83 7.34
CA GLY A 99 2.62 -6.87 8.41
C GLY A 99 1.95 -7.49 9.64
N TYR A 100 0.99 -8.39 9.40
CA TYR A 100 0.23 -9.06 10.45
C TYR A 100 1.10 -10.02 11.27
N LEU A 101 1.97 -10.81 10.61
CA LEU A 101 2.89 -11.71 11.32
C LEU A 101 3.83 -10.90 12.22
N ASN A 102 4.43 -9.83 11.69
CA ASN A 102 5.27 -8.93 12.49
C ASN A 102 4.49 -8.29 13.65
N TYR A 103 3.23 -7.89 13.43
CA TYR A 103 2.40 -7.30 14.49
C TYR A 103 2.03 -8.31 15.58
N LYS A 104 1.68 -9.53 15.19
CA LYS A 104 1.19 -10.58 16.10
C LYS A 104 2.27 -11.09 17.05
N ASP A 105 3.53 -11.08 16.63
CA ASP A 105 4.63 -11.73 17.37
C ASP A 105 5.01 -11.01 18.67
N ASP A 106 4.84 -9.69 18.77
CA ASP A 106 5.10 -8.92 20.01
C ASP A 106 4.12 -7.74 20.15
N LEU A 107 2.87 -8.02 20.57
CA LEU A 107 1.80 -7.01 20.70
C LEU A 107 2.02 -5.99 21.82
N GLU A 108 2.97 -6.23 22.72
CA GLU A 108 3.30 -5.31 23.81
C GLU A 108 4.30 -4.25 23.36
N LYS A 109 5.25 -4.61 22.49
CA LYS A 109 6.23 -3.66 21.93
C LYS A 109 5.81 -3.09 20.58
N ASN A 110 5.01 -3.82 19.81
CA ASN A 110 4.63 -3.41 18.47
C ASN A 110 3.34 -2.58 18.47
N VAL A 111 3.51 -1.32 18.11
CA VAL A 111 2.40 -0.39 17.85
C VAL A 111 1.83 -0.66 16.45
N LEU A 112 0.50 -0.53 16.28
CA LEU A 112 -0.18 -0.73 14.99
C LEU A 112 0.51 0.07 13.86
N ALA A 113 0.79 1.36 14.08
CA ALA A 113 1.41 2.24 13.09
C ALA A 113 2.82 1.79 12.69
N LEU A 114 3.66 1.36 13.63
CA LEU A 114 5.02 0.90 13.35
C LEU A 114 5.01 -0.38 12.51
N SER A 115 4.11 -1.31 12.87
CA SER A 115 3.96 -2.59 12.18
C SER A 115 3.37 -2.43 10.78
N TYR A 116 2.58 -1.38 10.56
CA TYR A 116 2.00 -1.06 9.26
C TYR A 116 2.95 -0.32 8.31
N THR A 117 3.84 0.52 8.85
CA THR A 117 4.67 1.44 8.04
C THR A 117 5.54 0.70 7.03
N LYS A 118 6.23 -0.39 7.43
CA LYS A 118 7.06 -1.17 6.50
C LYS A 118 6.23 -1.85 5.41
N PRO A 119 5.16 -2.61 5.74
CA PRO A 119 4.25 -3.19 4.74
C PRO A 119 3.72 -2.21 3.72
N ILE A 120 3.23 -1.04 4.13
CA ILE A 120 2.61 -0.09 3.19
C ILE A 120 3.63 0.53 2.24
N LEU A 121 4.88 0.73 2.68
CA LEU A 121 5.94 1.21 1.80
C LEU A 121 6.30 0.15 0.75
N ILE A 122 6.45 -1.11 1.14
CA ILE A 122 6.71 -2.23 0.22
C ILE A 122 5.55 -2.39 -0.76
N ASP A 123 4.32 -2.41 -0.26
CA ASP A 123 3.10 -2.53 -1.06
C ASP A 123 3.03 -1.39 -2.11
N SER A 124 3.19 -0.15 -1.66
CA SER A 124 3.13 1.01 -2.54
C SER A 124 4.24 1.00 -3.59
N PHE A 125 5.45 0.61 -3.19
CA PHE A 125 6.57 0.47 -4.10
C PHE A 125 6.30 -0.58 -5.17
N LEU A 126 5.85 -1.79 -4.80
CA LEU A 126 5.53 -2.85 -5.75
C LEU A 126 4.38 -2.46 -6.67
N THR A 127 3.34 -1.83 -6.12
CA THR A 127 2.20 -1.33 -6.90
C THR A 127 2.69 -0.32 -7.94
N LEU A 128 3.46 0.68 -7.54
CA LEU A 128 3.91 1.71 -8.47
C LEU A 128 4.96 1.19 -9.46
N ALA A 129 5.85 0.30 -9.06
CA ALA A 129 6.80 -0.35 -9.97
C ALA A 129 6.07 -1.07 -11.11
N LEU A 130 4.97 -1.76 -10.81
CA LEU A 130 4.11 -2.38 -11.81
C LEU A 130 3.56 -1.34 -12.79
N PHE A 131 2.95 -0.27 -12.29
CA PHE A 131 2.28 0.71 -13.16
C PHE A 131 3.24 1.63 -13.93
N VAL A 132 4.35 2.04 -13.32
CA VAL A 132 5.37 2.88 -13.94
C VAL A 132 6.07 2.15 -15.09
N SER A 133 6.24 0.82 -14.98
CA SER A 133 6.85 0.03 -16.07
C SER A 133 6.09 0.10 -17.40
N PHE A 134 4.81 0.52 -17.38
CA PHE A 134 4.00 0.72 -18.57
C PHE A 134 4.05 2.14 -19.13
N ILE A 135 4.51 3.12 -18.35
CA ILE A 135 4.66 4.50 -18.80
C ILE A 135 6.03 4.62 -19.49
N LYS A 136 6.00 4.76 -20.81
CA LYS A 136 7.18 5.08 -21.64
C LYS A 136 7.37 6.59 -21.74
#